data_AF-A0A924WCU8-F1
#
_entry.id   AF-A0A924WCU8-F1
#
_cell.length_a   1.000
_cell.length_b   1.000
_cell.length_c   1.000
_cell.angle_alpha   90.00
_cell.angle_beta   90.00
_cell.angle_gamma   90.00
#
_symmetry.space_group_name_H-M   'P 1'
#
loop_
_entity.id
_entity.type
_entity.pdbx_description
1 polymer ?
#
loop_
_entity_poly.entity_id
_entity_poly.type
_entity_poly.pdbx_seq_one_letter_code
_entity_poly.pdbx_strand_id
1 'polypeptide(L)'
;MRKAQFFLYLPAIFLTISGLLSTHKLSANDHFTRPSLNQGRVSPTISEVTVYRSGAKISSVATVKIPAGKSEVIFENLSPYFNPNSLQVKIKGSATLVAATFQLKTPSPAPENPRAPILRDSLILLGDEFTRIRDEREVLAQEQAVVERKMDQIGTTTDGPNSARTLTVAELRELSSFYRQRLMEIKERLLALVVKERKLNELYQKTQQELQKIQPNTGNSTGEISLK
;
A
#
# COMPACT_ATOMS: atom_id res chain seq x y z
N MET A 1 -21.03 -38.34 13.57
CA MET A 1 -19.91 -37.53 14.06
C MET A 1 -18.75 -37.60 13.06
N ARG A 2 -18.18 -36.44 12.68
CA ARG A 2 -16.88 -36.20 12.00
C ARG A 2 -16.80 -36.61 10.51
N LYS A 3 -16.15 -35.91 9.58
CA LYS A 3 -15.43 -34.61 9.50
C LYS A 3 -15.26 -34.30 7.99
N ALA A 4 -15.16 -33.03 7.62
CA ALA A 4 -14.94 -32.53 6.26
C ALA A 4 -13.53 -32.82 5.71
N GLN A 5 -13.39 -32.93 4.38
CA GLN A 5 -12.15 -32.61 3.68
C GLN A 5 -12.45 -32.13 2.25
N PHE A 6 -12.35 -30.80 2.07
CA PHE A 6 -12.35 -30.10 0.79
C PHE A 6 -10.98 -30.27 0.12
N PHE A 7 -10.95 -30.59 -1.17
CA PHE A 7 -9.74 -30.39 -1.99
C PHE A 7 -10.10 -29.59 -3.26
N LEU A 8 -9.55 -28.38 -3.31
CA LEU A 8 -9.58 -27.41 -4.41
C LEU A 8 -8.50 -27.82 -5.44
N TYR A 9 -8.80 -27.82 -6.75
CA TYR A 9 -7.79 -28.07 -7.79
C TYR A 9 -8.02 -27.16 -9.02
N LEU A 10 -6.99 -26.38 -9.37
CA LEU A 10 -6.92 -25.20 -10.27
C LEU A 10 -6.28 -25.51 -11.67
N PRO A 11 -6.25 -24.54 -12.63
CA PRO A 11 -6.27 -24.74 -14.10
C PRO A 11 -5.10 -25.43 -14.79
N ALA A 12 -5.43 -26.28 -15.76
CA ALA A 12 -4.51 -26.70 -16.83
C ALA A 12 -4.46 -25.68 -17.97
N ILE A 13 -3.27 -25.32 -18.42
CA ILE A 13 -3.06 -24.45 -19.59
C ILE A 13 -2.35 -25.23 -20.69
N PHE A 14 -2.95 -25.24 -21.89
CA PHE A 14 -2.33 -25.76 -23.11
C PHE A 14 -1.75 -24.60 -23.90
N LEU A 15 -0.44 -24.63 -24.13
CA LEU A 15 0.26 -23.63 -24.95
C LEU A 15 0.78 -24.27 -26.24
N THR A 16 0.34 -23.78 -27.41
CA THR A 16 0.84 -24.21 -28.73
C THR A 16 1.76 -23.15 -29.36
N ILE A 17 3.04 -23.47 -29.61
CA ILE A 17 4.00 -22.57 -30.30
C ILE A 17 4.24 -23.07 -31.72
N SER A 18 4.08 -22.25 -32.76
CA SER A 18 4.42 -22.60 -34.16
C SER A 18 5.70 -21.89 -34.62
N GLY A 19 6.74 -22.63 -35.04
CA GLY A 19 8.03 -22.07 -35.50
C GLY A 19 8.31 -22.25 -37.00
N LEU A 20 8.73 -21.18 -37.69
CA LEU A 20 9.20 -21.17 -39.08
C LEU A 20 10.70 -20.81 -39.12
N LEU A 21 11.55 -21.62 -39.76
CA LEU A 21 13.00 -21.38 -39.85
C LEU A 21 13.34 -20.32 -40.91
N SER A 22 14.30 -19.43 -40.59
CA SER A 22 14.96 -18.54 -41.55
C SER A 22 16.46 -18.84 -41.56
N THR A 23 17.01 -19.18 -42.73
CA THR A 23 18.43 -19.52 -42.93
C THR A 23 19.28 -18.27 -43.18
N HIS A 24 20.42 -18.12 -42.50
CA HIS A 24 21.51 -17.25 -42.97
C HIS A 24 22.90 -17.84 -42.64
N LYS A 25 23.85 -17.59 -43.56
CA LYS A 25 25.20 -18.19 -43.69
C LYS A 25 26.15 -17.89 -42.51
N LEU A 26 27.00 -18.87 -42.20
CA LEU A 26 28.09 -18.79 -41.22
C LEU A 26 29.23 -17.85 -41.67
N SER A 27 29.74 -17.04 -40.74
CA SER A 27 31.07 -16.42 -40.81
C SER A 27 31.74 -16.57 -39.44
N ALA A 28 32.95 -17.11 -39.44
CA ALA A 28 33.75 -17.44 -38.26
C ALA A 28 34.34 -16.19 -37.60
N ASN A 29 34.20 -16.10 -36.28
CA ASN A 29 35.15 -15.46 -35.36
C ASN A 29 34.76 -15.84 -33.93
N ASP A 30 35.56 -16.72 -33.32
CA ASP A 30 35.35 -17.24 -31.97
C ASP A 30 35.74 -16.19 -30.92
N HIS A 31 34.73 -15.59 -30.30
CA HIS A 31 34.82 -15.03 -28.96
C HIS A 31 33.94 -15.90 -28.04
N PHE A 32 34.55 -16.51 -27.01
CA PHE A 32 33.87 -17.23 -25.93
C PHE A 32 32.97 -16.26 -25.14
N THR A 33 31.81 -15.96 -25.69
CA THR A 33 30.68 -15.36 -24.99
C THR A 33 29.94 -16.49 -24.29
N ARG A 34 29.68 -16.35 -22.98
CA ARG A 34 28.68 -17.17 -22.28
C ARG A 34 27.45 -17.21 -23.21
N PRO A 35 26.84 -18.38 -23.50
CA PRO A 35 25.76 -18.43 -24.46
C PRO A 35 24.67 -17.47 -24.00
N SER A 36 24.57 -16.32 -24.69
CA SER A 36 23.47 -15.40 -24.50
C SER A 36 22.26 -16.15 -25.04
N LEU A 37 21.47 -16.70 -24.12
CA LEU A 37 20.17 -17.24 -24.48
C LEU A 37 19.42 -16.12 -25.18
N ASN A 38 18.99 -16.36 -26.42
CA ASN A 38 18.07 -15.45 -27.08
C ASN A 38 16.77 -15.51 -26.29
N GLN A 39 16.54 -14.50 -25.44
CA GLN A 39 15.39 -14.40 -24.56
C GLN A 39 14.28 -13.63 -25.27
N GLY A 40 13.19 -14.32 -25.61
CA GLY A 40 11.97 -13.72 -26.12
C GLY A 40 10.91 -13.66 -25.03
N ARG A 41 10.56 -12.46 -24.54
CA ARG A 41 9.40 -12.27 -23.65
C ARG A 41 8.15 -12.11 -24.49
N VAL A 42 7.13 -12.91 -24.23
CA VAL A 42 5.88 -12.86 -24.99
C VAL A 42 4.70 -12.96 -24.03
N SER A 43 3.76 -12.02 -24.15
CA SER A 43 2.47 -12.12 -23.47
C SER A 43 1.53 -12.99 -24.32
N PRO A 44 1.11 -14.16 -23.84
CA PRO A 44 0.29 -15.08 -24.63
C PRO A 44 -1.15 -14.56 -24.76
N THR A 45 -1.77 -14.75 -25.92
CA THR A 45 -3.19 -14.43 -26.12
C THR A 45 -4.05 -15.61 -25.69
N ILE A 46 -5.04 -15.35 -24.83
CA ILE A 46 -5.98 -16.38 -24.36
C ILE A 46 -6.88 -16.78 -25.53
N SER A 47 -6.91 -18.07 -25.88
CA SER A 47 -7.74 -18.59 -26.97
C SER A 47 -9.04 -19.21 -26.47
N GLU A 48 -9.04 -19.83 -25.29
CA GLU A 48 -10.23 -20.49 -24.74
C GLU A 48 -10.18 -20.48 -23.21
N VAL A 49 -11.32 -20.30 -22.56
CA VAL A 49 -11.48 -20.45 -21.12
C VAL A 49 -12.66 -21.36 -20.82
N THR A 50 -12.42 -22.48 -20.16
CA THR A 50 -13.46 -23.39 -19.68
C THR A 50 -13.56 -23.27 -18.16
N VAL A 51 -14.70 -22.87 -17.62
CA VAL A 51 -14.89 -22.71 -16.16
C VAL A 51 -15.53 -23.96 -15.56
N TYR A 52 -14.95 -24.48 -14.49
CA TYR A 52 -15.43 -25.60 -13.68
C TYR A 52 -15.78 -25.13 -12.25
N ARG A 53 -16.51 -25.97 -11.50
CA ARG A 53 -16.92 -25.65 -10.11
C ARG A 53 -15.76 -25.41 -9.15
N SER A 54 -14.56 -25.91 -9.46
CA SER A 54 -13.37 -25.84 -8.59
C SER A 54 -12.17 -25.13 -9.22
N GLY A 55 -12.31 -24.56 -10.43
CA GLY A 55 -11.21 -23.93 -11.16
C GLY A 55 -11.61 -23.56 -12.58
N ALA A 56 -10.72 -22.90 -13.32
CA ALA A 56 -10.87 -22.72 -14.77
C ALA A 56 -9.87 -23.62 -15.50
N LYS A 57 -9.96 -23.74 -16.82
CA LYS A 57 -8.91 -24.23 -17.72
C LYS A 57 -8.71 -23.13 -18.74
N ILE A 58 -7.47 -22.67 -18.93
CA ILE A 58 -7.18 -21.53 -19.81
C ILE A 58 -6.30 -22.08 -20.94
N SER A 59 -6.75 -22.08 -22.17
CA SER A 59 -5.89 -22.36 -23.33
C SER A 59 -5.36 -21.03 -23.85
N SER A 60 -4.04 -20.92 -24.03
CA SER A 60 -3.42 -19.72 -24.56
C SER A 60 -2.51 -20.08 -25.73
N VAL A 61 -2.43 -19.20 -26.73
CA VAL A 61 -1.60 -19.40 -27.92
C VAL A 61 -0.65 -18.23 -28.05
N ALA A 62 0.60 -18.53 -28.36
CA ALA A 62 1.62 -17.52 -28.63
C ALA A 62 2.45 -17.92 -29.84
N THR A 63 2.67 -16.98 -30.74
CA THR A 63 3.51 -17.16 -31.92
C THR A 63 4.83 -16.44 -31.67
N VAL A 64 5.94 -17.17 -31.68
CA VAL A 64 7.27 -16.63 -31.39
C VAL A 64 8.24 -17.05 -32.49
N LYS A 65 9.00 -16.09 -33.02
CA LYS A 65 10.09 -16.39 -33.97
C LYS A 65 11.33 -16.77 -33.17
N ILE A 66 11.72 -18.04 -33.23
CA ILE A 66 12.86 -18.57 -32.47
C ILE A 66 14.08 -18.69 -33.41
N PRO A 67 15.22 -18.03 -33.11
CA PRO A 67 16.44 -18.16 -33.91
C PRO A 67 17.06 -19.56 -33.75
N ALA A 68 17.90 -19.97 -34.71
CA ALA A 68 18.64 -21.23 -34.62
C ALA A 68 19.60 -21.20 -33.41
N GLY A 69 19.56 -22.24 -32.57
CA GLY A 69 20.36 -22.36 -31.35
C GLY A 69 19.49 -22.48 -30.08
N LYS A 70 20.13 -22.40 -28.91
CA LYS A 70 19.44 -22.43 -27.61
C LYS A 70 18.72 -21.10 -27.38
N SER A 71 17.41 -21.15 -27.20
CA SER A 71 16.57 -19.98 -26.97
C SER A 71 15.69 -20.20 -25.75
N GLU A 72 15.36 -19.13 -25.04
CA GLU A 72 14.48 -19.17 -23.88
C GLU A 72 13.26 -18.29 -24.16
N VAL A 73 12.07 -18.86 -24.03
CA VAL A 73 10.80 -18.14 -24.22
C VAL A 73 10.12 -17.99 -22.87
N ILE A 74 9.85 -16.75 -22.46
CA ILE A 74 9.25 -16.43 -21.17
C ILE A 74 7.82 -15.93 -21.39
N PHE A 75 6.87 -16.66 -20.81
CA PHE A 75 5.46 -16.27 -20.73
C PHE A 75 5.21 -15.53 -19.43
N GLU A 76 4.87 -14.25 -19.54
CA GLU A 76 4.63 -13.36 -18.39
C GLU A 76 3.12 -13.17 -18.12
N ASN A 77 2.80 -12.57 -16.97
CA ASN A 77 1.43 -12.20 -16.56
C ASN A 77 0.48 -13.39 -16.36
N LEU A 78 0.99 -14.53 -15.91
CA LEU A 78 0.16 -15.68 -15.56
C LEU A 78 -0.38 -15.54 -14.13
N SER A 79 -1.44 -16.31 -13.82
CA SER A 79 -1.97 -16.35 -12.46
C SER A 79 -0.94 -16.92 -11.48
N PRO A 80 -0.76 -16.33 -10.27
CA PRO A 80 0.09 -16.90 -9.24
C PRO A 80 -0.44 -18.23 -8.69
N TYR A 81 -1.72 -18.54 -8.87
CA TYR A 81 -2.35 -19.79 -8.43
C TYR A 81 -2.27 -20.91 -9.49
N PHE A 82 -1.37 -20.79 -10.45
CA PHE A 82 -1.14 -21.80 -11.48
C PHE A 82 -0.65 -23.11 -10.86
N ASN A 83 -1.18 -24.24 -11.33
CA ASN A 83 -0.70 -25.56 -10.90
C ASN A 83 0.40 -26.05 -11.85
N PRO A 84 1.68 -26.12 -11.41
CA PRO A 84 2.79 -26.56 -12.27
C PRO A 84 2.62 -27.99 -12.82
N ASN A 85 1.94 -28.88 -12.10
CA ASN A 85 1.70 -30.26 -12.54
C ASN A 85 0.68 -30.37 -13.68
N SER A 86 -0.05 -29.29 -13.96
CA SER A 86 -1.07 -29.24 -15.01
C SER A 86 -0.59 -28.59 -16.30
N LEU A 87 0.68 -28.18 -16.35
CA LEU A 87 1.29 -27.53 -17.51
C LEU A 87 1.41 -28.51 -18.68
N GLN A 88 0.79 -28.17 -19.81
CA GLN A 88 0.94 -28.94 -21.05
C GLN A 88 1.41 -28.03 -22.17
N VAL A 89 2.61 -28.31 -22.68
CA VAL A 89 3.23 -27.54 -23.76
C VAL A 89 3.19 -28.38 -25.02
N LYS A 90 2.69 -27.79 -26.10
CA LYS A 90 2.70 -28.38 -27.45
C LYS A 90 3.52 -27.48 -28.36
N ILE A 91 4.50 -28.03 -29.04
CA ILE A 91 5.29 -27.29 -30.03
C ILE A 91 4.89 -27.80 -31.42
N LYS A 92 4.59 -26.88 -32.32
CA LYS A 92 4.37 -27.07 -33.75
C LYS A 92 5.61 -26.55 -34.49
N GLY A 93 6.23 -27.38 -35.31
CA GLY A 93 7.48 -27.05 -36.02
C GLY A 93 8.67 -27.90 -35.57
N SER A 94 9.89 -27.46 -35.88
CA SER A 94 11.12 -28.25 -35.68
C SER A 94 11.88 -27.95 -34.39
N ALA A 95 11.25 -27.26 -33.43
CA ALA A 95 11.85 -26.97 -32.13
C ALA A 95 11.53 -28.07 -31.11
N THR A 96 12.52 -28.45 -30.30
CA THR A 96 12.37 -29.46 -29.23
C THR A 96 12.36 -28.75 -27.89
N LEU A 97 11.39 -29.11 -27.03
CA LEU A 97 11.33 -28.63 -25.65
C LEU A 97 12.37 -29.36 -24.79
N VAL A 98 13.24 -28.61 -24.14
CA VAL A 98 14.20 -29.14 -23.16
C VAL A 98 13.60 -29.09 -21.76
N ALA A 99 13.02 -27.95 -21.38
CA ALA A 99 12.42 -27.78 -20.06
C ALA A 99 11.30 -26.74 -20.05
N ALA A 100 10.31 -26.93 -19.19
CA ALA A 100 9.27 -25.96 -18.90
C ALA A 100 9.20 -25.75 -17.39
N THR A 101 9.44 -24.52 -16.94
CA THR A 101 9.49 -24.19 -15.50
C THR A 101 8.54 -23.05 -15.19
N PHE A 102 7.63 -23.26 -14.24
CA PHE A 102 6.82 -22.21 -13.66
C PHE A 102 7.56 -21.55 -12.49
N GLN A 103 7.55 -20.22 -12.43
CA GLN A 103 8.12 -19.44 -11.34
C GLN A 103 7.17 -18.30 -10.98
N LEU A 104 7.07 -18.00 -9.68
CA LEU A 104 6.39 -16.80 -9.21
C LEU A 104 7.35 -15.62 -9.38
N LYS A 105 6.95 -14.63 -10.18
CA LYS A 105 7.61 -13.34 -10.23
C LYS A 105 6.86 -12.39 -9.32
N THR A 106 7.49 -12.06 -8.22
CA THR A 106 7.17 -10.84 -7.49
C THR A 106 7.73 -9.68 -8.31
N PRO A 107 6.95 -8.64 -8.62
CA PRO A 107 7.52 -7.44 -9.23
C PRO A 107 8.69 -7.00 -8.35
N SER A 108 9.87 -6.88 -8.95
CA SER A 108 11.02 -6.23 -8.30
C SER A 108 10.52 -4.87 -7.78
N PRO A 109 10.92 -4.41 -6.58
CA PRO A 109 10.48 -3.11 -6.08
C PRO A 109 10.74 -2.09 -7.18
N ALA A 110 9.66 -1.60 -7.80
CA ALA A 110 9.78 -0.55 -8.79
C ALA A 110 10.55 0.60 -8.12
N PRO A 111 11.44 1.30 -8.84
CA PRO A 111 12.10 2.46 -8.28
C PRO A 111 11.01 3.35 -7.67
N GLU A 112 11.13 3.58 -6.36
CA GLU A 112 10.11 4.28 -5.60
C GLU A 112 9.85 5.64 -6.26
N ASN A 113 8.57 6.00 -6.40
CA ASN A 113 8.23 7.31 -6.92
C ASN A 113 8.92 8.37 -6.04
N PRO A 114 9.70 9.32 -6.59
CA PRO A 114 10.42 10.32 -5.79
C PRO A 114 9.49 11.19 -4.94
N ARG A 115 8.18 11.20 -5.22
CA ARG A 115 7.17 11.88 -4.39
C ARG A 115 6.79 11.10 -3.12
N ALA A 116 7.00 9.80 -3.07
CA ALA A 116 6.63 8.97 -1.91
C ALA A 116 7.35 9.36 -0.60
N PRO A 117 8.67 9.57 -0.56
CA PRO A 117 9.34 10.05 0.66
C PRO A 117 8.82 11.43 1.08
N ILE A 118 8.61 12.34 0.13
CA ILE A 118 8.09 13.70 0.41
C ILE A 118 6.70 13.65 1.06
N LEU A 119 5.81 12.79 0.55
CA LEU A 119 4.48 12.62 1.13
C LEU A 119 4.53 11.96 2.52
N ARG A 120 5.47 11.03 2.76
CA ARG A 120 5.67 10.44 4.10
C ARG A 120 6.17 11.48 5.10
N ASP A 121 7.13 12.31 4.72
CA ASP A 121 7.63 13.39 5.56
C ASP A 121 6.51 14.39 5.88
N SER A 122 5.68 14.71 4.88
CA SER A 122 4.48 15.54 5.10
C SER A 122 3.51 14.89 6.10
N LEU A 123 3.28 13.58 6.05
CA LEU A 123 2.43 12.89 7.02
C LEU A 123 3.01 12.92 8.45
N ILE A 124 4.33 12.83 8.59
CA ILE A 124 5.01 12.96 9.89
C ILE A 124 4.78 14.37 10.46
N LEU A 125 5.03 15.41 9.66
CA LEU A 125 4.80 16.81 10.08
C LEU A 125 3.34 17.07 10.49
N LEU A 126 2.39 16.49 9.76
CA LEU A 126 0.97 16.57 10.13
C LEU A 126 0.67 15.85 11.44
N GLY A 127 1.30 14.69 11.68
CA GLY A 127 1.24 13.96 12.95
C GLY A 127 1.76 14.76 14.14
N ASP A 128 2.89 15.46 13.96
CA ASP A 128 3.46 16.35 14.98
C ASP A 128 2.52 17.51 15.30
N GLU A 129 1.84 18.08 14.29
CA GLU A 129 0.82 19.12 14.52
C GLU A 129 -0.41 18.61 15.26
N PHE A 130 -0.88 17.39 14.99
CA PHE A 130 -1.97 16.79 15.79
C PHE A 130 -1.56 16.62 17.24
N THR A 131 -0.33 16.17 17.49
CA THR A 131 0.22 16.04 18.84
C THR A 131 0.24 17.40 19.53
N ARG A 132 0.74 18.44 18.87
CA ARG A 132 0.76 19.81 19.40
C ARG A 132 -0.65 20.31 19.74
N ILE A 133 -1.64 20.08 18.88
CA ILE A 133 -3.03 20.48 19.13
C ILE A 133 -3.59 19.75 20.35
N ARG A 134 -3.33 18.45 20.49
CA ARG A 134 -3.78 17.66 21.63
C ARG A 134 -3.18 18.18 22.93
N ASP A 135 -1.88 18.44 22.95
CA ASP A 135 -1.18 18.92 24.14
C ASP A 135 -1.67 20.33 24.51
N GLU A 136 -1.91 21.22 23.54
CA GLU A 136 -2.50 22.55 23.79
C GLU A 136 -3.92 22.45 24.36
N ARG A 137 -4.75 21.53 23.85
CA ARG A 137 -6.09 21.27 24.39
C ARG A 137 -6.04 20.75 25.83
N GLU A 138 -5.07 19.90 26.15
CA GLU A 138 -4.89 19.38 27.50
C GLU A 138 -4.53 20.49 28.49
N VAL A 139 -3.57 21.34 28.13
CA VAL A 139 -3.18 22.51 28.95
C VAL A 139 -4.37 23.43 29.18
N LEU A 140 -5.13 23.75 28.14
CA LEU A 140 -6.33 24.59 28.24
C LEU A 140 -7.43 23.94 29.10
N ALA A 141 -7.58 22.61 29.05
CA ALA A 141 -8.54 21.90 29.88
C ALA A 141 -8.13 21.90 31.36
N GLN A 142 -6.84 21.71 31.65
CA GLN A 142 -6.31 21.83 33.01
C GLN A 142 -6.48 23.25 33.55
N GLU A 143 -6.21 24.27 32.72
CA GLU A 143 -6.41 25.66 33.07
C GLU A 143 -7.90 25.96 33.37
N GLN A 144 -8.81 25.51 32.50
CA GLN A 144 -10.25 25.66 32.69
C GLN A 144 -10.68 25.09 34.05
N ALA A 145 -10.21 23.89 34.41
CA ALA A 145 -10.53 23.26 35.69
C ALA A 145 -9.94 24.01 36.90
N VAL A 146 -8.81 24.72 36.75
CA VAL A 146 -8.28 25.60 37.80
C VAL A 146 -9.16 26.83 37.95
N VAL A 147 -9.54 27.47 36.85
CA VAL A 147 -10.38 28.67 36.84
C VAL A 147 -11.76 28.38 37.43
N GLU A 148 -12.39 27.27 37.05
CA GLU A 148 -13.68 26.82 37.58
C GLU A 148 -13.60 26.59 39.11
N ARG A 149 -12.59 25.86 39.58
CA ARG A 149 -12.38 25.66 41.03
C ARG A 149 -12.17 26.97 41.80
N LYS A 150 -11.46 27.94 41.21
CA LYS A 150 -11.26 29.25 41.82
C LYS A 150 -12.53 30.11 41.81
N MET A 151 -13.35 29.96 40.77
CA MET A 151 -14.66 30.61 40.69
C MET A 151 -15.63 30.06 41.74
N ASP A 152 -15.63 28.74 41.99
CA ASP A 152 -16.46 28.13 43.04
C ASP A 152 -16.04 28.57 44.45
N GLN A 153 -14.77 28.96 44.63
CA GLN A 153 -14.23 29.45 45.89
C GLN A 153 -14.37 30.98 46.06
N ILE A 154 -14.98 31.70 45.10
CA ILE A 154 -15.27 33.13 45.23
C ILE A 154 -16.21 33.33 46.42
N GLY A 155 -15.72 33.97 47.47
CA GLY A 155 -16.43 34.21 48.73
C GLY A 155 -15.92 33.37 49.91
N THR A 156 -15.13 32.33 49.66
CA THR A 156 -14.40 31.55 50.67
C THR A 156 -12.90 31.71 50.46
N THR A 157 -12.36 32.90 50.67
CA THR A 157 -10.90 33.10 50.69
C THR A 157 -10.35 32.59 52.01
N THR A 158 -9.99 31.30 52.07
CA THR A 158 -9.11 30.75 53.11
C THR A 158 -7.67 31.12 52.79
N ASP A 159 -7.23 32.29 53.26
CA ASP A 159 -5.81 32.61 53.38
C ASP A 159 -5.28 31.98 54.69
N GLY A 160 -5.19 30.65 54.71
CA GLY A 160 -4.65 29.88 55.84
C GLY A 160 -5.61 29.66 57.02
N PRO A 161 -5.17 28.91 58.04
CA PRO A 161 -6.03 28.39 59.11
C PRO A 161 -6.66 29.45 60.03
N ASN A 162 -6.27 30.74 59.94
CA ASN A 162 -6.73 31.80 60.85
C ASN A 162 -7.06 33.16 60.20
N SER A 163 -7.08 33.28 58.87
CA SER A 163 -7.36 34.57 58.19
C SER A 163 -8.35 34.39 57.05
N ALA A 164 -9.65 34.41 57.37
CA ALA A 164 -10.69 34.57 56.37
C ALA A 164 -10.81 36.06 56.03
N ARG A 165 -10.21 36.50 54.92
CA ARG A 165 -10.51 37.83 54.37
C ARG A 165 -11.93 37.81 53.80
N THR A 166 -12.80 38.72 54.22
CA THR A 166 -14.11 38.88 53.58
C THR A 166 -13.94 39.87 52.44
N LEU A 167 -14.11 39.42 51.20
CA LEU A 167 -14.07 40.29 50.02
C LEU A 167 -15.29 41.22 50.01
N THR A 168 -15.09 42.47 49.59
CA THR A 168 -16.18 43.42 49.37
C THR A 168 -17.00 43.04 48.14
N VAL A 169 -18.25 43.51 48.06
CA VAL A 169 -19.14 43.26 46.89
C VAL A 169 -18.52 43.74 45.58
N ALA A 170 -17.73 44.81 45.62
CA ALA A 170 -17.01 45.34 44.45
C ALA A 170 -15.90 44.40 43.98
N GLU A 171 -15.03 43.94 44.90
CA GLU A 171 -13.95 42.99 44.59
C GLU A 171 -14.49 41.66 44.05
N LEU A 172 -15.59 41.15 44.65
CA LEU A 172 -16.26 39.93 44.17
C LEU A 172 -16.78 40.08 42.74
N ARG A 173 -17.35 41.26 42.41
CA ARG A 173 -17.86 41.54 41.07
C ARG A 173 -16.73 41.52 40.05
N GLU A 174 -15.62 42.17 40.36
CA GLU A 174 -14.44 42.27 39.49
C GLU A 174 -13.79 40.89 39.24
N LEU A 175 -13.57 40.10 40.30
CA LEU A 175 -13.06 38.73 40.19
C LEU A 175 -13.98 37.84 39.36
N SER A 176 -15.30 37.95 39.56
CA SER A 176 -16.26 37.18 38.77
C SER A 176 -16.21 37.54 37.28
N SER A 177 -16.02 38.82 36.93
CA SER A 177 -15.84 39.23 35.53
C SER A 177 -14.54 38.72 34.95
N PHE A 178 -13.45 38.75 35.71
CA PHE A 178 -12.17 38.24 35.28
C PHE A 178 -12.24 36.74 34.93
N TYR A 179 -12.80 35.91 35.81
CA TYR A 179 -12.92 34.47 35.52
C TYR A 179 -13.86 34.18 34.35
N ARG A 180 -14.99 34.90 34.24
CA ARG A 180 -15.88 34.75 33.06
C ARG A 180 -15.15 35.09 31.76
N GLN A 181 -14.39 36.19 31.75
CA GLN A 181 -13.60 36.58 30.58
C GLN A 181 -12.55 35.50 30.26
N ARG A 182 -11.82 35.02 31.27
CA ARG A 182 -10.80 33.99 31.07
C ARG A 182 -11.39 32.67 30.52
N LEU A 183 -12.54 32.25 31.04
CA LEU A 183 -13.26 31.08 30.52
C LEU A 183 -13.68 31.28 29.06
N MET A 184 -14.15 32.47 28.69
CA MET A 184 -14.51 32.79 27.32
C MET A 184 -13.31 32.71 26.38
N GLU A 185 -12.16 33.29 26.76
CA GLU A 185 -10.90 33.19 26.01
C GLU A 185 -10.46 31.72 25.81
N ILE A 186 -10.54 30.89 26.86
CA ILE A 186 -10.22 29.45 26.78
C ILE A 186 -11.16 28.75 25.78
N LYS A 187 -12.47 29.01 25.84
CA LYS A 187 -13.45 28.40 24.92
C LYS A 187 -13.21 28.82 23.47
N GLU A 188 -12.90 30.08 23.22
CA GLU A 188 -12.55 30.57 21.88
C GLU A 188 -11.30 29.88 21.34
N ARG A 189 -10.28 29.72 22.18
CA ARG A 189 -9.05 29.02 21.80
C ARG A 189 -9.31 27.55 21.49
N LEU A 190 -10.09 26.85 22.31
CA LEU A 190 -10.49 25.47 22.07
C LEU A 190 -11.25 25.33 20.74
N LEU A 191 -12.17 26.25 20.43
CA LEU A 191 -12.88 26.25 19.16
C LEU A 191 -11.91 26.42 17.97
N ALA A 192 -10.97 27.36 18.07
CA ALA A 192 -9.96 27.56 17.04
C ALA A 192 -9.11 26.31 16.79
N LEU A 193 -8.73 25.60 17.86
CA LEU A 193 -7.99 24.34 17.77
C LEU A 193 -8.80 23.23 17.09
N VAL A 194 -10.09 23.09 17.40
CA VAL A 194 -11.00 22.13 16.73
C VAL A 194 -11.11 22.42 15.23
N VAL A 195 -11.23 23.69 14.85
CA VAL A 195 -11.27 24.08 13.44
C VAL A 195 -9.93 23.78 12.74
N LYS A 196 -8.80 24.03 13.40
CA LYS A 196 -7.46 23.70 12.89
C LYS A 196 -7.31 22.18 12.70
N GLU A 197 -7.71 21.38 13.68
CA GLU A 197 -7.67 19.91 13.65
C GLU A 197 -8.47 19.35 12.47
N ARG A 198 -9.69 19.86 12.23
CA ARG A 198 -10.51 19.44 11.09
C ARG A 198 -9.81 19.65 9.74
N LYS A 199 -9.21 20.82 9.55
CA LYS A 199 -8.48 21.16 8.31
C LYS A 199 -7.26 20.27 8.12
N LEU A 200 -6.50 20.01 9.19
CA LEU A 200 -5.34 19.11 9.14
C LEU A 200 -5.76 17.67 8.83
N ASN A 201 -6.90 17.21 9.36
CA ASN A 201 -7.41 15.88 9.08
C ASN A 201 -7.80 15.71 7.61
N GLU A 202 -8.46 16.71 7.01
CA GLU A 202 -8.74 16.69 5.58
C GLU A 202 -7.46 16.61 4.73
N LEU A 203 -6.41 17.36 5.12
CA LEU A 203 -5.13 17.33 4.44
C LEU A 203 -4.43 15.97 4.61
N TYR A 204 -4.41 15.43 5.82
CA TYR A 204 -3.85 14.12 6.13
C TYR A 204 -4.48 13.02 5.27
N GLN A 205 -5.81 12.99 5.19
CA GLN A 205 -6.53 12.00 4.38
C GLN A 205 -6.19 12.12 2.89
N LYS A 206 -6.08 13.35 2.36
CA LYS A 206 -5.65 13.58 0.97
C LYS A 206 -4.23 13.10 0.72
N THR A 207 -3.27 13.47 1.57
CA THR A 207 -1.87 13.05 1.46
C THR A 207 -1.74 11.53 1.55
N GLN A 208 -2.51 10.89 2.44
CA GLN A 208 -2.52 9.43 2.58
C GLN A 208 -3.09 8.73 1.32
N GLN A 209 -4.16 9.27 0.73
CA GLN A 209 -4.72 8.75 -0.52
C GLN A 209 -3.74 8.92 -1.69
N GLU A 210 -3.05 10.05 -1.77
CA GLU A 210 -2.01 10.28 -2.78
C GLU A 210 -0.86 9.28 -2.63
N LEU A 211 -0.40 9.03 -1.41
CA LEU A 211 0.65 8.06 -1.11
C LEU A 211 0.25 6.64 -1.54
N GLN A 212 -1.01 6.23 -1.30
CA GLN A 212 -1.51 4.93 -1.73
C GLN A 212 -1.59 4.79 -3.25
N LYS A 213 -1.94 5.87 -3.97
CA LYS A 213 -2.02 5.86 -5.45
C LYS A 213 -0.64 5.70 -6.11
N ILE A 214 0.41 6.24 -5.49
CA ILE A 214 1.77 6.19 -6.06
C ILE A 214 2.58 5.00 -5.58
N GLN A 215 2.17 4.34 -4.49
CA GLN A 215 2.82 3.13 -4.04
C GLN A 215 2.50 1.98 -5.00
N PRO A 216 3.53 1.30 -5.54
CA PRO A 216 3.28 0.13 -6.37
C PRO A 216 2.52 -0.91 -5.56
N ASN A 217 1.50 -1.52 -6.16
CA ASN A 217 0.81 -2.68 -5.59
C ASN A 217 1.80 -3.85 -5.50
N THR A 218 2.57 -3.91 -4.41
CA THR A 218 3.57 -4.95 -4.14
C THR A 218 2.95 -6.31 -3.84
N GLY A 219 1.62 -6.38 -3.64
CA GLY A 219 0.89 -7.60 -3.32
C GLY A 219 0.55 -8.52 -4.50
N ASN A 220 0.75 -8.07 -5.76
CA ASN A 220 0.35 -8.85 -6.92
C ASN A 220 1.55 -9.59 -7.52
N SER A 221 1.89 -10.76 -6.96
CA SER A 221 2.77 -11.71 -7.62
C SER A 221 2.10 -12.23 -8.89
N THR A 222 2.80 -12.21 -10.01
CA THR A 222 2.37 -12.84 -11.26
C THR A 222 3.18 -14.10 -11.48
N GLY A 223 2.56 -15.15 -12.01
CA GLY A 223 3.27 -16.33 -12.48
C GLY A 223 3.97 -16.06 -13.81
N GLU A 224 5.11 -16.74 -14.02
CA GLU A 224 5.79 -16.81 -15.32
C GLU A 224 6.11 -18.27 -15.65
N ILE A 225 6.09 -18.62 -16.94
CA ILE A 225 6.57 -19.91 -17.44
C ILE A 225 7.74 -19.67 -18.38
N SER A 226 8.91 -20.22 -18.05
CA SER A 226 10.07 -20.25 -18.94
C SER A 226 10.13 -21.58 -19.68
N LEU A 227 10.23 -21.52 -21.01
CA LEU A 227 10.47 -22.67 -21.89
C LEU A 227 11.89 -22.57 -22.47
N LYS A 228 12.65 -23.64 -22.36
CA LYS A 228 14.02 -23.78 -22.88
C LYS A 228 14.13 -24.93 -23.87
#